data_AF-A0A224Y2W2-F1
#
_entry.id   AF-A0A224Y2W2-F1
#
_cell.length_a   1.000
_cell.length_b   1.000
_cell.length_c   1.000
_cell.angle_alpha   90.00
_cell.angle_beta   90.00
_cell.angle_gamma   90.00
#
_symmetry.space_group_name_H-M   'P 1'
#
loop_
_entity.id
_entity.type
_entity.pdbx_description
1 polymer ?
#
loop_
_entity_poly.entity_id
_entity_poly.type
_entity_poly.pdbx_seq_one_letter_code
_entity_poly.pdbx_strand_id
1 'polypeptide(L)'
;MAELLSILVGLLLITLVTGRNKMVCTPGKPFIPDGDCNFCTCADDGQSGIACSVMTCFRARSVKDEPCPRRGRFLSKDGCNKCRCDMQKIAMCSKKKCEKK
;
A
#
# COMPACT_ATOMS: atom_id res chain seq x y z
N MET A 1 8.68 -27.43 -33.62
CA MET A 1 7.58 -26.41 -33.56
C MET A 1 6.80 -26.48 -32.26
N ALA A 2 6.33 -27.66 -31.81
CA ALA A 2 5.58 -27.80 -30.56
C ALA A 2 6.38 -27.40 -29.30
N GLU A 3 7.64 -27.81 -29.18
CA GLU A 3 8.52 -27.43 -28.06
C GLU A 3 8.68 -25.91 -27.91
N LEU A 4 8.87 -25.22 -29.04
CA LEU A 4 9.02 -23.76 -29.04
C LEU A 4 7.72 -23.07 -28.62
N LEU A 5 6.57 -23.60 -29.06
CA LEU A 5 5.26 -23.10 -28.67
C LEU A 5 5.01 -23.31 -27.17
N SER A 6 5.37 -24.48 -26.62
CA SER A 6 5.27 -24.79 -25.20
C SER A 6 6.13 -23.86 -24.34
N ILE A 7 7.37 -23.57 -24.78
CA ILE A 7 8.26 -22.63 -24.10
C ILE A 7 7.69 -21.21 -24.12
N LEU A 8 7.18 -20.75 -25.28
CA LEU A 8 6.58 -19.41 -25.41
C LEU A 8 5.32 -19.26 -24.55
N VAL A 9 4.46 -20.28 -24.52
CA VAL A 9 3.28 -20.31 -23.63
C VAL A 9 3.72 -20.31 -22.17
N GLY A 10 4.74 -21.10 -21.80
CA GLY A 10 5.30 -21.10 -20.45
C GLY A 10 5.82 -19.73 -20.02
N LEU A 11 6.60 -19.04 -20.87
CA LEU A 11 7.10 -17.69 -20.59
C LEU A 11 5.97 -16.64 -20.50
N LEU A 12 4.95 -16.74 -21.35
CA LEU A 12 3.78 -15.86 -21.30
C LEU A 12 2.99 -16.06 -19.99
N LEU A 13 2.79 -17.30 -19.56
CA LEU A 13 2.13 -17.61 -18.29
C LEU A 13 2.94 -17.12 -17.09
N ILE A 14 4.27 -17.27 -17.13
CA ILE A 14 5.16 -16.75 -16.07
C ILE A 14 5.08 -15.23 -15.99
N THR A 15 5.07 -14.50 -17.10
CA THR A 15 4.96 -13.02 -17.09
C THR A 15 3.59 -12.53 -16.61
N LEU A 16 2.50 -13.22 -16.96
CA LEU A 16 1.14 -12.89 -16.49
C LEU A 16 0.97 -13.14 -14.99
N VAL A 17 1.57 -14.20 -14.43
CA VAL A 17 1.44 -14.56 -13.00
C VAL A 17 2.41 -13.76 -12.11
N THR A 18 3.53 -13.28 -12.65
CA THR A 18 4.52 -12.50 -11.89
C THR A 18 4.23 -11.00 -11.82
N GLY A 19 3.03 -10.57 -12.24
CA GLY A 19 2.53 -9.22 -12.02
C GLY A 19 2.50 -8.88 -10.52
N ARG A 20 3.62 -8.40 -9.98
CA ARG A 20 3.66 -7.79 -8.66
C ARG A 20 2.65 -6.65 -8.68
N ASN A 21 1.77 -6.58 -7.67
CA ASN A 21 1.03 -5.36 -7.38
C ASN A 21 2.06 -4.25 -7.18
N LYS A 22 2.35 -3.52 -8.24
CA LYS A 22 3.25 -2.38 -8.22
C LYS A 22 2.53 -1.32 -7.42
N MET A 23 3.04 -1.06 -6.23
CA MET A 23 2.63 0.07 -5.42
C MET A 23 2.79 1.34 -6.27
N VAL A 24 1.75 2.17 -6.37
CA VAL A 24 1.79 3.42 -7.14
C VAL A 24 1.84 4.60 -6.18
N CYS A 25 2.85 5.45 -6.31
CA CYS A 25 2.99 6.70 -5.55
C CYS A 25 3.25 7.89 -6.47
N THR A 26 3.19 9.11 -5.91
CA THR A 26 3.43 10.35 -6.68
C THR A 26 4.89 10.76 -6.47
N PRO A 27 5.73 10.87 -7.52
CA PRO A 27 7.13 11.25 -7.39
C PRO A 27 7.37 12.45 -6.48
N GLY A 28 8.38 12.33 -5.61
CA GLY A 28 8.77 13.34 -4.63
C GLY A 28 7.77 13.59 -3.49
N LYS A 29 6.62 12.90 -3.47
CA LYS A 29 5.63 13.03 -2.39
C LYS A 29 5.84 11.98 -1.29
N PRO A 30 5.50 12.31 -0.04
CA PRO A 30 5.48 11.33 1.03
C PRO A 30 4.35 10.31 0.79
N PHE A 31 4.62 9.06 1.12
CA PHE A 31 3.65 7.98 1.14
C PHE A 31 4.00 6.98 2.26
N ILE A 32 3.09 6.06 2.56
CA ILE A 32 3.36 4.91 3.41
C ILE A 32 3.09 3.67 2.57
N PRO A 33 4.08 2.76 2.41
CA PRO A 33 3.87 1.50 1.72
C PRO A 33 2.71 0.71 2.33
N ASP A 34 2.00 -0.07 1.52
CA ASP A 34 0.85 -0.83 1.98
C ASP A 34 1.18 -1.73 3.18
N GLY A 35 0.42 -1.54 4.25
CA GLY A 35 0.64 -2.28 5.50
C GLY A 35 1.86 -1.82 6.31
N ASP A 36 2.54 -0.75 5.92
CA ASP A 36 3.61 -0.15 6.73
C ASP A 36 3.05 0.99 7.62
N CYS A 37 3.89 1.51 8.50
CA CYS A 37 3.73 2.78 9.18
C CYS A 37 4.85 3.77 8.86
N ASN A 38 5.91 3.31 8.19
CA ASN A 38 7.04 4.14 7.84
C ASN A 38 6.73 5.08 6.69
N PHE A 39 7.10 6.34 6.88
CA PHE A 39 6.98 7.34 5.83
C PHE A 39 8.16 7.21 4.88
N CYS A 40 7.86 7.12 3.60
CA CYS A 40 8.84 7.10 2.53
C CYS A 40 8.59 8.28 1.59
N THR A 41 9.66 8.79 0.98
CA THR A 41 9.55 9.68 -0.19
C THR A 41 9.50 8.83 -1.46
N CYS A 42 8.49 9.07 -2.30
CA CYS A 42 8.34 8.38 -3.58
C CYS A 42 9.48 8.77 -4.53
N ALA A 43 10.10 7.77 -5.13
CA ALA A 43 11.12 7.96 -6.17
C ALA A 43 10.49 8.44 -7.48
N ASP A 44 11.35 8.84 -8.42
CA ASP A 44 10.93 9.35 -9.73
C ASP A 44 10.27 8.29 -10.62
N ASP A 45 10.46 7.00 -10.31
CA ASP A 45 9.81 5.88 -11.00
C ASP A 45 8.31 5.71 -10.64
N GLY A 46 7.83 6.46 -9.65
CA GLY A 46 6.45 6.39 -9.14
C GLY A 46 6.09 5.06 -8.46
N GLN A 47 7.07 4.20 -8.19
CA GLN A 47 6.87 2.80 -7.77
C GLN A 47 7.73 2.40 -6.57
N SER A 48 8.78 3.15 -6.23
CA SER A 48 9.68 2.85 -5.12
C SER A 48 9.81 3.98 -4.10
N GLY A 49 10.31 3.66 -2.91
CA GLY A 49 10.61 4.62 -1.85
C GLY A 49 12.11 4.73 -1.60
N ILE A 50 12.64 5.96 -1.49
CA ILE A 50 14.09 6.22 -1.38
C ILE A 50 14.55 6.77 -0.03
N ALA A 51 13.63 7.24 0.81
CA ALA A 51 13.95 7.84 2.11
C ALA A 51 12.88 7.45 3.15
N CYS A 52 12.88 6.18 3.54
CA CYS A 52 11.92 5.63 4.49
C CYS A 52 12.36 5.87 5.94
N SER A 53 11.44 6.27 6.82
CA SER A 53 11.68 6.20 8.26
C SER A 53 11.86 4.75 8.71
N VAL A 54 12.51 4.53 9.85
CA VAL A 54 12.71 3.19 10.43
C VAL A 54 12.08 3.13 11.82
N MET A 55 10.75 3.03 11.85
CA MET A 55 9.93 2.91 13.05
C MET A 55 9.41 1.49 13.19
N THR A 56 9.36 0.98 14.42
CA THR A 56 8.64 -0.26 14.73
C THR A 56 7.14 -0.04 14.60
N CYS A 57 6.49 -0.76 13.70
CA CYS A 57 5.08 -0.56 13.38
C CYS A 57 4.16 -1.46 14.20
N PHE A 58 3.49 -0.87 15.20
CA PHE A 58 2.43 -1.56 15.98
C PHE A 58 1.05 -1.46 15.32
N ARG A 59 0.85 -0.52 14.39
CA ARG A 59 -0.40 -0.27 13.65
C ARG A 59 -0.06 0.22 12.24
N ALA A 60 -0.91 -0.11 11.26
CA ALA A 60 -0.78 0.46 9.92
C ALA A 60 -1.17 1.95 9.95
N ARG A 61 -0.51 2.73 9.09
CA ARG A 61 -0.91 4.09 8.78
C ARG A 61 -1.41 4.15 7.34
N SER A 62 -2.46 4.93 7.07
CA SER A 62 -2.92 5.25 5.71
C SER A 62 -2.71 6.73 5.46
N VAL A 63 -1.86 7.08 4.48
CA VAL A 63 -1.56 8.49 4.12
C VAL A 63 -2.53 9.05 3.11
N LYS A 64 -3.02 8.22 2.18
CA LYS A 64 -3.71 8.70 0.97
C LYS A 64 -5.17 8.32 0.91
N ASP A 65 -5.54 7.10 1.33
CA ASP A 65 -6.87 6.60 1.03
C ASP A 65 -7.89 6.82 2.13
N GLU A 66 -7.49 7.33 3.29
CA GLU A 66 -8.42 7.72 4.36
C GLU A 66 -8.24 9.16 4.78
N PRO A 67 -8.80 10.11 4.00
CA PRO A 67 -9.00 11.47 4.45
C PRO A 67 -9.76 11.43 5.78
N CYS A 68 -9.09 11.79 6.87
CA CYS A 68 -9.70 11.75 8.20
C CYS A 68 -10.02 13.16 8.73
N PRO A 69 -11.17 13.34 9.41
CA PRO A 69 -11.52 14.61 10.02
C PRO A 69 -10.53 14.97 11.13
N ARG A 70 -10.32 16.28 11.36
CA ARG A 70 -9.38 16.78 12.37
C ARG A 70 -9.71 16.19 13.74
N ARG A 71 -8.84 15.27 14.20
CA ARG A 71 -8.87 14.57 15.49
C ARG A 71 -10.11 13.70 15.70
N GLY A 72 -9.90 12.45 16.12
CA GLY A 72 -10.98 11.56 16.52
C GLY A 72 -10.73 10.10 16.17
N ARG A 73 -11.66 9.25 16.63
CA ARG A 73 -11.76 7.84 16.22
C ARG A 73 -12.85 7.73 15.15
N PHE A 74 -12.63 6.95 14.11
CA PHE A 74 -13.58 6.75 13.03
C PHE A 74 -13.50 5.32 12.48
N LEU A 75 -14.51 4.90 11.72
CA LEU A 75 -14.53 3.63 11.02
C LEU A 75 -13.88 3.78 9.66
N SER A 76 -13.02 2.83 9.30
CA SER A 76 -12.31 2.83 8.03
C SER A 76 -13.27 2.71 6.84
N LYS A 77 -12.83 3.11 5.65
CA LYS A 77 -13.58 2.91 4.39
C LYS A 77 -13.90 1.43 4.11
N ASP A 78 -13.13 0.51 4.68
CA ASP A 78 -13.42 -0.92 4.62
C ASP A 78 -14.62 -1.36 5.50
N GLY A 79 -15.20 -0.44 6.28
CA GLY A 79 -16.37 -0.70 7.14
C GLY A 79 -16.07 -1.57 8.37
N CYS A 80 -14.81 -1.87 8.67
CA CYS A 80 -14.43 -2.90 9.65
C CYS A 80 -13.25 -2.47 10.54
N ASN A 81 -12.19 -1.89 9.97
CA ASN A 81 -11.06 -1.41 10.72
C ASN A 81 -11.38 -0.10 11.44
N LYS A 82 -10.87 0.04 12.67
CA LYS A 82 -11.03 1.26 13.47
C LYS A 82 -9.79 2.11 13.32
N CYS A 83 -9.99 3.39 13.06
CA CYS A 83 -8.93 4.35 12.81
C CYS A 83 -8.92 5.48 13.83
N ARG A 84 -7.76 6.12 13.99
CA ARG A 84 -7.59 7.38 14.72
C ARG A 84 -6.77 8.35 13.89
N CYS A 85 -7.25 9.58 13.78
CA CYS A 85 -6.56 10.65 13.07
C CYS A 85 -5.57 11.36 14.02
N ASP A 86 -4.34 11.60 13.57
CA ASP A 86 -3.35 12.38 14.31
C ASP A 86 -3.41 13.89 13.98
N MET A 87 -2.47 14.66 14.53
CA MET A 87 -2.38 16.12 14.32
C MET A 87 -2.05 16.51 12.87
N GLN A 88 -1.42 15.62 12.12
CA GLN A 88 -0.96 15.81 10.75
C GLN A 88 -1.98 15.25 9.73
N LYS A 89 -3.18 14.87 10.19
CA LYS A 89 -4.24 14.23 9.39
C LYS A 89 -3.84 12.86 8.83
N ILE A 90 -3.00 12.13 9.56
CA ILE A 90 -2.62 10.76 9.21
C ILE A 90 -3.54 9.80 9.97
N ALA A 91 -4.18 8.89 9.24
CA ALA A 91 -5.02 7.85 9.81
C ALA A 91 -4.16 6.68 10.31
N MET A 92 -4.33 6.29 11.57
CA MET A 92 -3.76 5.07 12.15
C MET A 92 -4.87 4.05 12.39
N CYS A 93 -4.82 2.92 11.70
CA CYS A 93 -5.90 1.94 11.68
C CYS A 93 -5.49 0.58 12.23
N SER A 94 -6.46 -0.18 12.73
CA SER A 94 -6.25 -1.61 12.98
C SER A 94 -6.01 -2.38 11.67
N LYS A 95 -5.45 -3.58 11.77
CA LYS A 95 -5.29 -4.54 10.65
C LYS A 95 -6.11 -5.80 10.89
N LYS A 96 -7.42 -5.66 10.99
CA LYS A 96 -8.32 -6.81 11.02
C LYS A 96 -8.46 -7.35 9.61
N LYS A 97 -8.53 -8.68 9.48
CA LYS A 97 -8.98 -9.33 8.26
C LYS A 97 -10.48 -9.08 8.16
N CYS A 98 -10.87 -8.20 7.25
CA CYS A 98 -12.25 -7.80 7.07
C CYS A 98 -12.89 -8.66 5.97
N GLU A 99 -14.11 -9.11 6.21
CA GLU A 99 -14.91 -9.72 5.15
C GLU A 99 -15.34 -8.62 4.18
N LYS A 100 -15.20 -8.87 2.87
CA LYS A 100 -15.76 -7.98 1.87
C LYS A 100 -17.28 -8.10 1.97
N LYS A 101 -17.95 -7.05 2.46
CA LYS A 101 -19.39 -6.90 2.31
C LYS A 101 -19.72 -6.37 0.93
#